data_AF-A0A971XLQ7-F1
#
_entry.id   AF-A0A971XLQ7-F1
#
_cell.length_a   1.000
_cell.length_b   1.000
_cell.length_c   1.000
_cell.angle_alpha   90.00
_cell.angle_beta   90.00
_cell.angle_gamma   90.00
#
_symmetry.space_group_name_H-M   'P 1'
#
loop_
_entity.id
_entity.type
_entity.pdbx_description
1 polymer ?
#
loop_
_entity_poly.entity_id
_entity_poly.type
_entity_poly.pdbx_seq_one_letter_code
_entity_poly.pdbx_strand_id
1 'polypeptide(L)'
;MRNECIDCDCVLKSSVELKDCQMEMLGGHHAVVKFRKGDPVIKQGVFSTNVIFLRKGMAKVHITGPSREQIVRLVKAPTYLGLPTTFGDKINQYSVTAVLDSEVCFIDLGVFKKLLSENREFNSYILLELCKSELEAYRRCASRTQKQMRGNLADVLLEFSEHLFESDQFTLPLSQSDIGNWVDAGRESINRALSEFIQDDIIEMTGRKVKITNKKLLKTISQNG
;
A
#
# COMPACT_ATOMS: atom_id res chain seq x y z
N MET A 1 30.02 -9.08 -5.52
CA MET A 1 28.64 -8.58 -5.63
C MET A 1 28.61 -7.29 -4.82
N ARG A 2 28.38 -6.12 -5.42
CA ARG A 2 28.38 -4.85 -4.65
C ARG A 2 27.19 -4.88 -3.70
N ASN A 3 27.41 -4.65 -2.41
CA ASN A 3 26.37 -4.64 -1.39
C ASN A 3 25.41 -3.45 -1.61
N GLU A 4 24.43 -3.61 -2.50
CA GLU A 4 23.33 -2.64 -2.73
C GLU A 4 22.47 -2.39 -1.47
N CYS A 5 22.69 -3.16 -0.39
CA CYS A 5 22.02 -3.02 0.89
C CYS A 5 22.57 -1.91 1.79
N ILE A 6 23.84 -1.50 1.65
CA ILE A 6 24.46 -0.51 2.56
C ILE A 6 23.70 0.82 2.52
N ASP A 7 23.23 1.22 1.32
CA ASP A 7 22.43 2.44 1.10
C ASP A 7 20.96 2.11 0.74
N CYS A 8 20.43 0.96 1.19
CA CYS A 8 19.08 0.56 0.81
C CYS A 8 18.01 1.22 1.70
N ASP A 9 16.99 1.80 1.06
CA ASP A 9 15.78 2.32 1.74
C ASP A 9 15.11 1.29 2.67
N CYS A 10 15.30 -0.01 2.42
CA CYS A 10 14.87 -1.12 3.29
C CYS A 10 15.44 -1.06 4.70
N VAL A 11 16.70 -0.64 4.79
CA VAL A 11 17.44 -0.46 6.03
C VAL A 11 17.25 0.95 6.57
N LEU A 12 17.23 1.95 5.68
CA LEU A 12 17.14 3.36 6.08
C LEU A 12 15.79 3.73 6.66
N LYS A 13 14.67 3.17 6.18
CA LYS A 13 13.34 3.42 6.79
C LYS A 13 13.14 2.72 8.13
N SER A 14 13.93 1.68 8.40
CA SER A 14 14.04 1.18 9.77
C SER A 14 14.80 2.17 10.65
N SER A 15 15.82 2.90 10.15
CA SER A 15 16.68 3.91 10.84
C SER A 15 17.16 3.60 12.26
N VAL A 16 16.84 2.42 12.74
CA VAL A 16 17.45 1.68 13.81
C VAL A 16 18.78 1.23 13.25
N GLU A 17 19.88 1.65 13.88
CA GLU A 17 21.24 1.31 13.49
C GLU A 17 21.40 -0.22 13.39
N LEU A 18 21.23 -0.77 12.19
CA LEU A 18 21.66 -2.13 11.91
C LEU A 18 23.19 -2.11 11.99
N LYS A 19 23.75 -2.93 12.88
CA LYS A 19 25.20 -3.08 12.97
C LYS A 19 25.76 -3.65 11.67
N ASP A 20 27.04 -3.40 11.37
CA ASP A 20 27.70 -3.89 10.15
C ASP A 20 27.50 -5.39 9.93
N CYS A 21 27.55 -6.20 10.99
CA CYS A 21 27.29 -7.64 10.92
C CYS A 21 25.85 -8.02 10.50
N GLN A 22 24.86 -7.21 10.87
CA GLN A 22 23.45 -7.39 10.49
C GLN A 22 23.21 -6.97 9.03
N MET A 23 23.97 -5.97 8.57
CA MET A 23 23.98 -5.51 7.18
C MET A 23 24.59 -6.55 6.24
N GLU A 24 25.69 -7.18 6.65
CA GLU A 24 26.30 -8.30 5.91
C GLU A 24 25.35 -9.50 5.80
N MET A 25 24.58 -9.79 6.85
CA MET A 25 23.56 -10.85 6.80
C MET A 25 22.47 -10.58 5.76
N LEU A 26 22.08 -9.32 5.55
CA LEU A 26 21.17 -8.96 4.46
C LEU A 26 21.85 -9.09 3.09
N GLY A 27 23.12 -8.70 2.98
CA GLY A 27 23.88 -8.58 1.73
C GLY A 27 23.93 -9.84 0.84
N GLY A 28 23.66 -11.03 1.39
CA GLY A 28 23.64 -12.31 0.64
C GLY A 28 22.30 -13.05 0.59
N HIS A 29 21.28 -12.58 1.33
CA HIS A 29 20.02 -13.32 1.55
C HIS A 29 18.79 -12.54 1.09
N HIS A 30 18.95 -11.75 0.04
CA HIS A 30 17.87 -11.02 -0.59
C HIS A 30 18.00 -11.03 -2.11
N ALA A 31 16.88 -10.80 -2.79
CA ALA A 31 16.83 -10.61 -4.23
C ALA A 31 16.01 -9.37 -4.57
N VAL A 32 16.59 -8.47 -5.37
CA VAL A 32 15.88 -7.28 -5.87
C VAL A 32 15.34 -7.58 -7.26
N VAL A 33 14.03 -7.39 -7.42
CA VAL A 33 13.31 -7.63 -8.68
C VAL A 33 12.53 -6.38 -9.06
N LYS A 34 12.58 -6.03 -10.35
CA LYS A 34 11.82 -4.93 -10.92
C LYS A 34 10.50 -5.45 -11.47
N PHE A 35 9.42 -4.77 -11.16
CA PHE A 35 8.06 -5.06 -11.60
C PHE A 35 7.54 -3.88 -12.40
N ARG A 36 6.91 -4.16 -13.55
CA ARG A 36 6.19 -3.15 -14.32
C ARG A 36 4.81 -2.93 -13.72
N LYS A 37 4.21 -1.78 -14.02
CA LYS A 37 2.79 -1.55 -13.73
C LYS A 37 1.93 -2.71 -14.23
N GLY A 38 1.15 -3.30 -13.33
CA GLY A 38 0.25 -4.43 -13.58
C GLY A 38 0.82 -5.79 -13.19
N ASP A 39 2.13 -5.90 -12.94
CA ASP A 39 2.75 -7.18 -12.62
C ASP A 39 2.35 -7.66 -11.21
N PRO A 40 2.03 -8.95 -11.03
CA PRO A 40 1.78 -9.54 -9.72
C PRO A 40 3.10 -9.73 -8.96
N VAL A 41 3.18 -9.14 -7.76
CA VAL A 41 4.30 -9.29 -6.82
C VAL A 41 4.05 -10.47 -5.88
N ILE A 42 2.82 -10.57 -5.36
CA ILE A 42 2.34 -11.70 -4.53
C ILE A 42 1.04 -12.20 -5.13
N LYS A 43 0.84 -13.52 -5.10
CA LYS A 43 -0.44 -14.13 -5.49
C LYS A 43 -1.06 -14.87 -4.31
N GLN A 44 -2.33 -14.58 -4.05
CA GLN A 44 -3.16 -15.27 -3.06
C GLN A 44 -3.19 -16.78 -3.33
N GLY A 45 -3.14 -17.58 -2.27
CA GLY A 45 -3.13 -19.04 -2.31
C GLY A 45 -1.77 -19.66 -2.64
N VAL A 46 -0.74 -18.86 -2.93
CA VAL A 46 0.61 -19.35 -3.22
C VAL A 46 1.47 -19.32 -1.96
N PHE A 47 2.35 -20.31 -1.82
CA PHE A 47 3.33 -20.36 -0.74
C PHE A 47 4.27 -19.15 -0.76
N SER A 48 4.54 -18.60 0.42
CA SER A 48 5.52 -17.54 0.63
C SER A 48 6.63 -18.02 1.56
N THR A 49 7.87 -17.78 1.16
CA THR A 49 9.06 -18.03 1.99
C THR A 49 9.87 -16.77 2.27
N ASN A 50 9.44 -15.63 1.73
CA ASN A 50 10.21 -14.38 1.76
C ASN A 50 9.35 -13.24 2.31
N VAL A 51 9.94 -12.42 3.17
CA VAL A 51 9.39 -11.12 3.53
C VAL A 51 9.67 -10.15 2.39
N ILE A 52 8.70 -9.30 2.08
CA ILE A 52 8.80 -8.42 0.92
C ILE A 52 8.98 -6.99 1.39
N PHE A 53 9.89 -6.26 0.77
CA PHE A 53 10.07 -4.84 0.97
C PHE A 53 9.94 -4.11 -0.36
N LEU A 54 8.93 -3.23 -0.45
CA LEU A 54 8.74 -2.36 -1.59
C LEU A 54 9.73 -1.18 -1.47
N ARG A 55 10.80 -1.19 -2.26
CA ARG A 55 11.84 -0.14 -2.25
C ARG A 55 11.39 1.12 -2.98
N LYS A 56 10.78 0.96 -4.15
CA LYS A 56 10.31 2.06 -5.00
C LYS A 56 8.98 1.68 -5.65
N GLY A 57 8.20 2.71 -5.99
CA GLY A 57 6.92 2.55 -6.67
C GLY A 57 5.74 2.46 -5.70
N MET A 58 4.67 1.81 -6.16
CA MET A 58 3.40 1.70 -5.45
C MET A 58 2.71 0.42 -5.87
N ALA A 59 2.04 -0.25 -4.94
CA ALA A 59 1.29 -1.46 -5.21
C ALA A 59 -0.12 -1.42 -4.57
N LYS A 60 -1.03 -2.24 -5.09
CA LYS A 60 -2.31 -2.53 -4.47
C LYS A 60 -2.26 -3.88 -3.77
N VAL A 61 -2.74 -3.92 -2.53
CA VAL A 61 -3.02 -5.16 -1.80
C VAL A 61 -4.49 -5.48 -2.03
N HIS A 62 -4.78 -6.67 -2.50
CA HIS A 62 -6.14 -7.06 -2.87
C HIS A 62 -6.43 -8.53 -2.59
N ILE A 63 -7.69 -8.82 -2.33
CA ILE A 63 -8.19 -10.16 -2.04
C ILE A 63 -9.22 -10.51 -3.12
N THR A 64 -9.05 -11.67 -3.75
CA THR A 64 -10.08 -12.22 -4.63
C THR A 64 -11.10 -12.95 -3.78
N GLY A 65 -12.30 -12.38 -3.68
CA GLY A 65 -13.44 -13.00 -3.00
C GLY A 65 -14.30 -13.84 -3.95
N PRO A 66 -15.45 -14.35 -3.47
CA PRO A 66 -16.32 -15.23 -4.27
C PRO A 66 -16.90 -14.57 -5.51
N SER A 67 -17.14 -13.26 -5.47
CA SER A 67 -17.82 -12.51 -6.54
C SER A 67 -16.93 -11.48 -7.24
N ARG A 68 -16.02 -10.83 -6.50
CA ARG A 68 -15.16 -9.77 -7.03
C ARG A 68 -13.82 -9.67 -6.31
N GLU A 69 -12.88 -9.01 -6.97
CA GLU A 69 -11.65 -8.52 -6.34
C GLU A 69 -11.97 -7.34 -5.41
N GLN A 70 -11.39 -7.35 -4.22
CA GLN A 70 -11.46 -6.25 -3.27
C GLN A 70 -10.06 -5.67 -3.05
N ILE A 71 -9.87 -4.40 -3.38
CA ILE A 71 -8.66 -3.68 -2.96
C ILE A 71 -8.82 -3.35 -1.48
N VAL A 72 -7.91 -3.85 -0.64
CA VAL A 72 -7.93 -3.63 0.81
C VAL A 72 -7.08 -2.43 1.21
N ARG A 73 -5.98 -2.20 0.48
CA ARG A 73 -5.02 -1.14 0.79
C ARG A 73 -4.18 -0.77 -0.45
N LEU A 74 -3.86 0.51 -0.61
CA LEU A 74 -2.75 0.96 -1.44
C LEU A 74 -1.51 1.16 -0.60
N VAL A 75 -0.35 0.78 -1.14
CA VAL A 75 0.92 0.88 -0.45
C VAL A 75 1.92 1.62 -1.31
N LYS A 76 2.53 2.66 -0.74
CA LYS A 76 3.61 3.41 -1.38
C LYS A 76 4.93 3.04 -0.75
N ALA A 77 5.96 2.94 -1.58
CA ALA A 77 7.32 2.75 -1.12
C ALA A 77 7.81 3.94 -0.26
N PRO A 78 8.77 3.73 0.66
CA PRO A 78 9.29 2.44 1.09
C PRO A 78 8.39 1.77 2.14
N THR A 79 8.12 0.45 2.08
CA THR A 79 7.32 -0.25 3.12
C THR A 79 7.47 -1.78 3.06
N TYR A 80 7.26 -2.44 4.20
CA TYR A 80 7.20 -3.90 4.30
C TYR A 80 5.82 -4.44 3.92
N LEU A 81 5.81 -5.56 3.19
CA LEU A 81 4.63 -6.27 2.72
C LEU A 81 4.77 -7.76 3.02
N GLY A 82 3.63 -8.48 3.07
CA GLY A 82 3.65 -9.93 3.29
C GLY A 82 3.98 -10.35 4.73
N LEU A 83 4.12 -9.42 5.68
CA LEU A 83 4.44 -9.76 7.08
C LEU A 83 3.38 -10.68 7.72
N PRO A 84 2.06 -10.38 7.67
CA PRO A 84 1.06 -11.26 8.26
C PRO A 84 1.04 -12.67 7.65
N THR A 85 1.29 -12.76 6.33
CA THR A 85 1.21 -14.02 5.59
C THR A 85 2.45 -14.88 5.71
N THR A 86 3.63 -14.28 5.97
CA THR A 86 4.91 -14.99 5.99
C THR A 86 5.34 -15.36 7.42
N PHE A 87 4.83 -14.65 8.43
CA PHE A 87 5.10 -14.95 9.85
C PHE A 87 4.12 -15.93 10.48
N GLY A 88 2.82 -15.75 10.22
CA GLY A 88 1.76 -16.54 10.85
C GLY A 88 1.31 -17.75 10.03
N ASP A 89 1.45 -17.68 8.71
CA ASP A 89 1.08 -18.71 7.75
C ASP A 89 2.27 -18.96 6.79
N LYS A 90 2.18 -19.97 5.93
CA LYS A 90 3.07 -20.13 4.77
C LYS A 90 2.35 -19.83 3.47
N ILE A 91 1.04 -19.58 3.51
CA ILE A 91 0.21 -19.31 2.33
C ILE A 91 -0.16 -17.82 2.30
N ASN A 92 -0.01 -17.19 1.15
CA ASN A 92 -0.43 -15.81 0.95
C ASN A 92 -1.96 -15.70 1.00
N GLN A 93 -2.47 -14.95 1.97
CA GLN A 93 -3.91 -14.68 2.16
C GLN A 93 -4.45 -13.56 1.25
N TYR A 94 -3.56 -12.85 0.55
CA TYR A 94 -3.89 -11.78 -0.37
C TYR A 94 -2.88 -11.72 -1.52
N SER A 95 -3.25 -11.01 -2.58
CA SER A 95 -2.38 -10.68 -3.69
C SER A 95 -1.83 -9.26 -3.56
N VAL A 96 -0.69 -9.02 -4.19
CA VAL A 96 -0.07 -7.70 -4.31
C VAL A 96 0.26 -7.48 -5.78
N THR A 97 -0.19 -6.38 -6.36
CA THR A 97 0.06 -6.04 -7.76
C THR A 97 0.64 -4.63 -7.85
N ALA A 98 1.71 -4.46 -8.62
CA ALA A 98 2.32 -3.16 -8.85
C ALA A 98 1.34 -2.21 -9.59
N VAL A 99 1.08 -1.02 -9.05
CA VAL A 99 0.25 0.00 -9.70
C VAL A 99 1.07 1.06 -10.43
N LEU A 100 2.36 1.14 -10.09
CA LEU A 100 3.41 1.87 -10.80
C LEU A 100 4.62 0.95 -10.96
N ASP A 101 5.54 1.29 -11.88
CA ASP A 101 6.82 0.59 -11.97
C ASP A 101 7.50 0.60 -10.60
N SER A 102 7.87 -0.59 -10.14
CA SER A 102 8.23 -0.83 -8.75
C SER A 102 9.50 -1.65 -8.65
N GLU A 103 10.24 -1.41 -7.58
CA GLU A 103 11.41 -2.20 -7.22
C GLU A 103 11.15 -2.85 -5.87
N VAL A 104 11.27 -4.17 -5.83
CA VAL A 104 10.85 -4.99 -4.70
C VAL A 104 12.02 -5.87 -4.28
N CYS A 105 12.32 -5.85 -2.98
CA CYS A 105 13.31 -6.70 -2.36
C CYS A 105 12.61 -7.87 -1.67
N PHE A 106 12.99 -9.09 -2.02
CA PHE A 106 12.58 -10.32 -1.34
C PHE A 106 13.68 -10.70 -0.36
N ILE A 107 13.35 -10.75 0.93
CA ILE A 107 14.28 -11.05 2.02
C ILE A 107 13.92 -12.43 2.56
N ASP A 108 14.91 -13.31 2.69
CA ASP A 108 14.72 -14.63 3.29
C ASP A 108 14.10 -14.52 4.69
N LEU A 109 13.06 -15.32 4.96
CA LEU A 109 12.35 -15.29 6.23
C LEU A 109 13.25 -15.65 7.42
N GLY A 110 14.20 -16.57 7.24
CA GLY A 110 15.14 -16.97 8.29
C GLY A 110 16.04 -15.81 8.69
N VAL A 111 16.60 -15.10 7.71
CA VAL A 111 17.39 -13.88 7.96
C VAL A 111 16.54 -12.79 8.61
N PHE A 112 15.34 -12.55 8.10
CA PHE A 112 14.46 -11.52 8.66
C PHE A 112 14.08 -11.83 10.12
N LYS A 113 13.80 -13.11 10.46
CA LYS A 113 13.57 -13.54 11.85
C LYS A 113 14.80 -13.34 12.73
N LYS A 114 15.99 -13.64 12.22
CA LYS A 114 17.24 -13.44 12.96
C LYS A 114 17.46 -11.95 13.26
N LEU A 115 17.22 -11.07 12.29
CA LEU A 115 17.26 -9.61 12.50
C LEU A 115 16.30 -9.15 13.60
N LEU A 116 15.06 -9.66 13.62
CA LEU A 116 14.11 -9.35 14.70
C LEU A 116 14.57 -9.84 16.08
N SER A 117 15.27 -10.98 16.14
CA SER A 117 15.77 -11.52 17.43
C SER A 117 17.02 -10.80 17.94
N GLU A 118 17.89 -10.35 17.03
CA GLU A 118 19.18 -9.74 17.37
C GLU A 118 19.11 -8.22 17.48
N ASN A 119 18.10 -7.59 16.88
CA ASN A 119 17.90 -6.15 16.92
C ASN A 119 16.53 -5.81 17.54
N ARG A 120 16.55 -5.45 18.83
CA ARG A 120 15.35 -5.07 19.60
C ARG A 120 14.64 -3.86 19.03
N GLU A 121 15.39 -2.88 18.54
CA GLU A 121 14.83 -1.66 17.98
C GLU A 121 14.12 -1.94 16.65
N PHE A 122 14.72 -2.77 15.78
CA PHE A 122 14.12 -3.20 14.52
C PHE A 122 12.83 -3.99 14.77
N ASN A 123 12.85 -4.88 15.77
CA ASN A 123 11.67 -5.58 16.22
C ASN A 123 10.56 -4.63 16.67
N SER A 124 10.91 -3.64 17.51
CA SER A 124 9.97 -2.63 18.00
C SER A 124 9.38 -1.81 16.85
N TYR A 125 10.18 -1.45 15.85
CA TYR A 125 9.72 -0.76 14.64
C TYR A 125 8.71 -1.60 13.85
N ILE A 126 9.01 -2.87 13.58
CA ILE A 126 8.11 -3.77 12.85
C ILE A 126 6.80 -3.98 13.63
N LEU A 127 6.87 -4.15 14.95
CA LEU A 127 5.69 -4.29 15.79
C LEU A 127 4.79 -3.04 15.73
N LEU A 128 5.37 -1.84 15.85
CA LEU A 128 4.62 -0.59 15.74
C LEU A 128 3.98 -0.41 14.36
N GLU A 129 4.68 -0.79 13.29
CA GLU A 129 4.15 -0.73 11.93
C GLU A 129 2.96 -1.70 11.73
N LEU A 130 3.04 -2.90 12.30
CA LEU A 130 1.93 -3.85 12.30
C LEU A 130 0.72 -3.31 13.07
N CYS A 131 0.92 -2.75 14.27
CA CYS A 131 -0.15 -2.14 15.05
C CYS A 131 -0.83 -0.97 14.31
N LYS A 132 -0.05 -0.10 13.66
CA LYS A 132 -0.59 0.99 12.83
C LYS A 132 -1.43 0.44 11.68
N SER A 133 -0.88 -0.52 10.93
CA SER A 133 -1.58 -1.14 9.81
C SER A 133 -2.87 -1.84 10.23
N GLU A 134 -2.90 -2.47 11.41
CA GLU A 134 -4.09 -3.12 11.97
C GLU A 134 -5.17 -2.10 12.35
N LEU A 135 -4.80 -1.03 13.07
CA LEU A 135 -5.72 0.05 13.43
C LEU A 135 -6.32 0.72 12.19
N GLU A 136 -5.51 0.96 11.16
CA GLU A 136 -6.00 1.46 9.88
C GLU A 136 -6.96 0.48 9.20
N ALA A 137 -6.69 -0.83 9.27
CA ALA A 137 -7.60 -1.83 8.71
C ALA A 137 -8.97 -1.79 9.42
N TYR A 138 -9.01 -1.64 10.74
CA TYR A 138 -10.26 -1.45 11.48
C TYR A 138 -10.99 -0.16 11.06
N ARG A 139 -10.28 0.97 10.96
CA ARG A 139 -10.87 2.24 10.48
C ARG A 139 -11.43 2.14 9.07
N ARG A 140 -10.72 1.47 8.15
CA ARG A 140 -11.19 1.23 6.78
C ARG A 140 -12.41 0.31 6.76
N CYS A 141 -12.44 -0.73 7.58
CA CYS A 141 -13.59 -1.63 7.70
C CYS A 141 -14.85 -0.87 8.16
N ALA A 142 -14.73 -0.06 9.21
CA ALA A 142 -15.82 0.77 9.71
C ALA A 142 -16.27 1.81 8.66
N SER A 143 -15.33 2.53 8.05
CA SER A 143 -15.65 3.56 7.06
C SER A 143 -16.40 2.98 5.87
N ARG A 144 -15.93 1.85 5.32
CA ARG A 144 -16.60 1.20 4.18
C ARG A 144 -18.02 0.74 4.44
N THR A 145 -18.29 0.28 5.67
CA THR A 145 -19.61 -0.28 6.02
C THR A 145 -20.60 0.79 6.45
N GLN A 146 -20.12 1.95 6.93
CA GLN A 146 -20.97 3.00 7.51
C GLN A 146 -21.12 4.23 6.61
N LYS A 147 -20.14 4.52 5.75
CA LYS A 147 -20.20 5.67 4.84
C LYS A 147 -20.91 5.33 3.54
N GLN A 148 -21.53 6.33 2.93
CA GLN A 148 -22.05 6.21 1.58
C GLN A 148 -20.90 6.28 0.57
N MET A 149 -21.25 6.01 -0.68
CA MET A 149 -20.29 5.97 -1.78
C MET A 149 -19.51 7.29 -1.95
N ARG A 150 -20.18 8.45 -1.75
CA ARG A 150 -19.53 9.76 -1.89
C ARG A 150 -18.50 9.99 -0.78
N GLY A 151 -18.81 9.62 0.47
CA GLY A 151 -17.85 9.69 1.58
C GLY A 151 -16.64 8.78 1.35
N ASN A 152 -16.86 7.54 0.92
CA ASN A 152 -15.76 6.62 0.60
C ASN A 152 -14.89 7.11 -0.57
N LEU A 153 -15.47 7.71 -1.61
CA LEU A 153 -14.69 8.31 -2.70
C LEU A 153 -13.89 9.51 -2.22
N ALA A 154 -14.46 10.35 -1.35
CA ALA A 154 -13.74 11.47 -0.73
C ALA A 154 -12.56 10.98 0.12
N ASP A 155 -12.73 9.91 0.89
CA ASP A 155 -11.65 9.25 1.63
C ASP A 155 -10.51 8.82 0.69
N VAL A 156 -10.84 8.20 -0.46
CA VAL A 156 -9.82 7.79 -1.44
C VAL A 156 -9.05 8.98 -2.01
N LEU A 157 -9.73 10.07 -2.36
CA LEU A 157 -9.08 11.27 -2.90
C LEU A 157 -8.20 11.95 -1.84
N LEU A 158 -8.64 11.97 -0.58
CA LEU A 158 -7.85 12.46 0.56
C LEU A 158 -6.66 11.56 0.84
N GLU A 159 -6.80 10.23 0.77
CA GLU A 159 -5.69 9.29 0.90
C GLU A 159 -4.60 9.55 -0.15
N PHE A 160 -5.01 9.78 -1.41
CA PHE A 160 -4.07 10.17 -2.45
C PHE A 160 -3.39 11.50 -2.17
N SER A 161 -4.13 12.52 -1.72
CA SER A 161 -3.58 13.85 -1.47
C SER A 161 -2.69 13.90 -0.23
N GLU A 162 -3.11 13.33 0.90
CA GLU A 162 -2.49 13.55 2.21
C GLU A 162 -1.42 12.52 2.56
N HIS A 163 -1.53 11.29 2.04
CA HIS A 163 -0.66 10.18 2.45
C HIS A 163 0.16 9.60 1.31
N LEU A 164 -0.40 9.49 0.10
CA LEU A 164 0.31 8.87 -1.02
C LEU A 164 1.10 9.87 -1.87
N PHE A 165 0.57 11.03 -2.20
CA PHE A 165 1.29 12.02 -3.04
C PHE A 165 1.71 13.27 -2.28
N GLU A 166 1.16 13.50 -1.09
CA GLU A 166 1.44 14.71 -0.28
C GLU A 166 1.25 16.00 -1.10
N SER A 167 0.24 15.99 -1.96
CA SER A 167 -0.07 17.06 -2.91
C SER A 167 -1.55 17.05 -3.27
N ASP A 168 -2.16 18.22 -3.39
CA ASP A 168 -3.53 18.36 -3.86
C ASP A 168 -3.66 18.21 -5.38
N GLN A 169 -2.54 18.07 -6.10
CA GLN A 169 -2.52 17.77 -7.53
C GLN A 169 -1.73 16.50 -7.79
N PHE A 170 -2.41 15.48 -8.33
CA PHE A 170 -1.81 14.17 -8.56
C PHE A 170 -2.41 13.47 -9.78
N THR A 171 -1.74 12.42 -10.25
CA THR A 171 -2.27 11.55 -11.30
C THR A 171 -2.74 10.25 -10.66
N LEU A 172 -4.02 9.91 -10.84
CA LEU A 172 -4.59 8.67 -10.32
C LEU A 172 -3.84 7.45 -10.91
N PRO A 173 -3.15 6.65 -10.07
CA PRO A 173 -2.45 5.46 -10.55
C PRO A 173 -3.42 4.34 -10.91
N LEU A 174 -4.59 4.35 -10.27
CA LEU A 174 -5.68 3.39 -10.39
C LEU A 174 -6.65 3.72 -11.52
N SER A 175 -7.32 2.69 -12.06
CA SER A 175 -8.50 2.87 -12.90
C SER A 175 -9.76 3.14 -12.06
N GLN A 176 -10.83 3.64 -12.67
CA GLN A 176 -12.11 3.79 -11.96
C GLN A 176 -12.71 2.44 -11.53
N SER A 177 -12.37 1.35 -12.23
CA SER A 177 -12.73 0.00 -11.77
C SER A 177 -11.96 -0.40 -10.52
N ASP A 178 -10.66 -0.08 -10.45
CA ASP A 178 -9.87 -0.34 -9.23
C ASP A 178 -10.38 0.49 -8.06
N ILE A 179 -10.70 1.77 -8.27
CA ILE A 179 -11.32 2.60 -7.22
C ILE A 179 -12.66 2.00 -6.81
N GLY A 180 -13.48 1.53 -7.76
CA GLY A 180 -14.71 0.80 -7.47
C GLY A 180 -14.48 -0.44 -6.59
N ASN A 181 -13.48 -1.26 -6.92
CA ASN A 181 -13.06 -2.40 -6.11
C ASN A 181 -12.47 -1.97 -4.74
N TRP A 182 -12.09 -0.72 -4.58
CA TRP A 182 -11.59 -0.17 -3.32
C TRP A 182 -12.72 0.35 -2.42
N VAL A 183 -13.78 0.92 -2.98
CA VAL A 183 -14.90 1.53 -2.24
C VAL A 183 -16.24 0.79 -2.42
N ASP A 184 -16.17 -0.47 -2.83
CA ASP A 184 -17.32 -1.37 -2.93
C ASP A 184 -18.38 -1.00 -3.97
N ALA A 185 -18.01 -0.22 -5.00
CA ALA A 185 -18.93 0.30 -6.00
C ALA A 185 -18.57 -0.09 -7.45
N GLY A 186 -19.57 -0.03 -8.33
CA GLY A 186 -19.37 -0.19 -9.76
C GLY A 186 -18.64 0.99 -10.40
N ARG A 187 -17.95 0.72 -11.52
CA ARG A 187 -17.23 1.74 -12.32
C ARG A 187 -18.13 2.92 -12.72
N GLU A 188 -19.38 2.66 -13.07
CA GLU A 188 -20.35 3.71 -13.46
C GLU A 188 -20.69 4.63 -12.29
N SER A 189 -20.88 4.09 -11.09
CA SER A 189 -21.13 4.88 -9.88
C SER A 189 -19.94 5.76 -9.52
N ILE A 190 -18.70 5.25 -9.69
CA ILE A 190 -17.47 6.04 -9.52
C ILE A 190 -17.44 7.21 -10.50
N ASN A 191 -17.69 6.95 -11.79
CA ASN A 191 -17.68 7.99 -12.82
C ASN A 191 -18.72 9.07 -12.53
N ARG A 192 -19.93 8.67 -12.12
CA ARG A 192 -20.99 9.61 -11.75
C ARG A 192 -20.59 10.47 -10.57
N ALA A 193 -20.10 9.87 -9.49
CA ALA A 193 -19.65 10.62 -8.30
C ALA A 193 -18.47 11.57 -8.59
N LEU A 194 -17.51 11.16 -9.44
CA LEU A 194 -16.45 12.05 -9.90
C LEU A 194 -16.99 13.22 -10.73
N SER A 195 -18.00 12.97 -11.57
CA SER A 195 -18.64 14.03 -12.38
C SER A 195 -19.37 15.03 -11.49
N GLU A 196 -20.07 14.55 -10.46
CA GLU A 196 -20.69 15.41 -9.44
C GLU A 196 -19.65 16.24 -8.69
N PHE A 197 -18.53 15.66 -8.27
CA PHE A 197 -17.47 16.43 -7.60
C PHE A 197 -16.84 17.51 -8.50
N ILE A 198 -16.82 17.30 -9.82
CA ILE A 198 -16.39 18.32 -10.78
C ILE A 198 -17.45 19.42 -10.92
N GLN A 199 -18.73 19.05 -11.03
CA GLN A 199 -19.84 20.01 -11.12
C GLN A 199 -19.96 20.88 -9.86
N ASP A 200 -19.66 20.31 -8.69
CA ASP A 200 -19.70 20.99 -7.39
C ASP A 200 -18.40 21.79 -7.11
N ASP A 201 -17.49 21.93 -8.09
CA ASP A 201 -16.18 22.60 -7.96
C ASP A 201 -15.32 22.08 -6.79
N ILE A 202 -15.47 20.80 -6.43
CA ILE A 202 -14.68 20.14 -5.36
C ILE A 202 -13.34 19.66 -5.90
N ILE A 203 -13.34 19.18 -7.16
CA ILE A 203 -12.14 18.76 -7.88
C ILE A 203 -12.16 19.27 -9.33
N GLU A 204 -10.98 19.49 -9.89
CA GLU A 204 -10.76 19.57 -11.33
C GLU A 204 -10.14 18.25 -11.81
N MET A 205 -10.56 17.74 -12.98
CA MET A 205 -10.00 16.53 -13.55
C MET A 205 -9.74 16.66 -15.05
N THR A 206 -8.54 16.26 -15.49
CA THR A 206 -8.17 16.16 -16.92
C THR A 206 -7.54 14.80 -17.18
N GLY A 207 -8.31 13.90 -17.80
CA GLY A 207 -7.92 12.50 -17.94
C GLY A 207 -7.80 11.82 -16.58
N ARG A 208 -6.58 11.48 -16.17
CA ARG A 208 -6.27 10.93 -14.83
C ARG A 208 -5.68 11.93 -13.86
N LYS A 209 -5.39 13.15 -14.31
CA LYS A 209 -4.86 14.22 -13.45
C LYS A 209 -6.02 14.80 -12.66
N VAL A 210 -5.91 14.79 -11.34
CA VAL A 210 -6.87 15.34 -10.40
C VAL A 210 -6.21 16.50 -9.66
N LYS A 211 -6.97 17.57 -9.44
CA LYS A 211 -6.61 18.65 -8.55
C LYS A 211 -7.77 18.90 -7.58
N ILE A 212 -7.50 18.83 -6.29
CA ILE A 212 -8.49 19.13 -5.26
C ILE A 212 -8.59 20.66 -5.13
N THR A 213 -9.72 21.23 -5.54
CA THR A 213 -9.96 22.68 -5.48
C THR A 213 -10.57 23.10 -4.14
N ASN A 214 -11.41 22.25 -3.54
CA ASN A 214 -12.03 22.51 -2.24
C ASN A 214 -11.81 21.38 -1.24
N LYS A 215 -10.59 21.34 -0.67
CA LYS A 215 -10.20 20.31 0.30
C LYS A 215 -11.05 20.31 1.58
N LYS A 216 -11.53 21.49 2.02
CA LYS A 216 -12.37 21.60 3.21
C LYS A 216 -13.71 20.90 3.01
N LEU A 217 -14.40 21.19 1.90
CA LEU A 217 -15.66 20.54 1.56
C LEU A 217 -15.46 19.03 1.34
N LEU A 218 -14.38 18.62 0.67
CA LEU A 218 -14.05 17.20 0.50
C LEU A 218 -13.89 16.46 1.84
N LYS A 219 -13.24 17.09 2.84
CA LYS A 219 -13.15 16.55 4.20
C LYS A 219 -14.51 16.45 4.88
N THR A 220 -15.37 17.45 4.72
CA THR A 220 -16.74 17.40 5.26
C THR A 220 -17.55 16.25 4.64
N ILE A 221 -17.43 16.02 3.33
CA ILE A 221 -18.07 14.89 2.65
C ILE A 221 -17.51 13.57 3.15
N SER A 222 -16.19 13.46 3.29
CA SER A 222 -15.53 12.28 3.88
C SER A 222 -16.05 11.96 5.29
N GLN A 223 -16.30 12.97 6.12
CA GLN A 223 -16.74 12.78 7.51
C GLN A 223 -18.22 12.41 7.64
N ASN A 224 -19.08 12.99 6.80
CA ASN A 224 -20.54 12.94 6.98
C ASN A 224 -21.26 12.06 5.95
N GLY A 225 -20.57 11.67 4.87
CA GLY A 225 -21.16 10.98 3.73
C GLY A 225 -20.86 9.50 3.69
#